data_AF-A0A9E5HSC9-F1
#
_entry.id   AF-A0A9E5HSC9-F1
#
_cell.length_a   1.000
_cell.length_b   1.000
_cell.length_c   1.000
_cell.angle_alpha   90.00
_cell.angle_beta   90.00
_cell.angle_gamma   90.00
#
_symmetry.space_group_name_H-M   'P 1'
#
loop_
_entity.id
_entity.type
_entity.pdbx_description
1 polymer ?
#
loop_
_entity_poly.entity_id
_entity_poly.type
_entity_poly.pdbx_seq_one_letter_code
_entity_poly.pdbx_strand_id
1 'polypeptide(L)' 'MTSIQRATNWLLSSNLRPTRQRLVLAEILVGDGKHRHVTAESLFEQVNKRADKVSLAT' A
#
# COMPACT_ATOMS: atom_id res chain seq x y z
N MET A 1 -13.23 0.44 10.84
CA MET A 1 -12.27 1.17 9.97
C MET A 1 -12.23 0.52 8.62
N THR A 2 -12.32 1.31 7.54
CA THR A 2 -12.14 0.80 6.17
C THR A 2 -10.66 0.52 5.88
N SER A 3 -10.41 -0.26 4.83
CA SER A 3 -9.06 -0.56 4.32
C SER A 3 -8.27 0.73 4.01
N ILE A 4 -8.91 1.68 3.31
CA ILE A 4 -8.35 3.00 2.98
C ILE A 4 -8.03 3.84 4.23
N GLN A 5 -8.89 3.83 5.25
CA GLN A 5 -8.63 4.56 6.50
C GLN A 5 -7.41 4.01 7.24
N ARG A 6 -7.23 2.68 7.25
CA ARG A 6 -6.03 2.06 7.83
C ARG A 6 -4.77 2.43 7.07
N ALA A 7 -4.79 2.33 5.75
CA ALA A 7 -3.69 2.73 4.88
C ALA A 7 -3.31 4.21 5.07
N THR A 8 -4.31 5.09 5.14
CA THR A 8 -4.10 6.54 5.35
C THR A 8 -3.46 6.80 6.71
N ASN A 9 -4.00 6.22 7.79
CA ASN A 9 -3.44 6.40 9.13
C ASN A 9 -2.02 5.88 9.25
N TRP A 10 -1.70 4.76 8.61
CA TRP A 10 -0.36 4.16 8.61
C TRP A 10 0.69 5.03 7.90
N LEU A 11 0.30 5.70 6.80
CA LEU A 11 1.15 6.68 6.14
C LEU A 11 1.35 7.92 7.02
N LEU A 12 0.27 8.44 7.61
CA LEU A 12 0.32 9.61 8.48
C LEU A 12 1.13 9.37 9.75
N SER A 13 1.03 8.19 10.38
CA SER A 13 1.85 7.84 11.54
C SER A 13 3.34 7.80 11.24
N SER A 14 3.70 7.61 9.96
CA SER A 14 5.08 7.63 9.48
C SER A 14 5.48 8.97 8.86
N ASN A 15 4.65 10.01 9.04
CA ASN A 15 4.84 11.34 8.47
C ASN A 15 4.94 11.35 6.92
N LEU A 16 4.37 10.35 6.25
CA LEU A 16 4.35 10.21 4.80
C LEU A 16 3.07 10.81 4.23
N ARG A 17 3.23 11.60 3.16
CA ARG A 17 2.08 12.15 2.41
C ARG A 17 1.28 11.00 1.74
N PRO A 18 -0.05 10.93 1.92
CA PRO A 18 -0.90 9.90 1.33
C PRO A 18 -1.23 10.21 -0.14
N THR A 19 -0.24 10.02 -1.01
CA THR A 19 -0.45 10.09 -2.47
C THR A 19 -1.21 8.86 -2.96
N ARG A 20 -1.84 8.94 -4.14
CA ARG A 20 -2.62 7.82 -4.71
C ARG A 20 -1.83 6.51 -4.76
N GLN A 21 -0.59 6.56 -5.24
CA GLN A 21 0.29 5.39 -5.33
C GLN A 21 0.64 4.82 -3.95
N ARG A 22 0.99 5.69 -2.98
CA ARG A 22 1.32 5.26 -1.61
C ARG A 22 0.11 4.66 -0.90
N LEU A 23 -1.10 5.17 -1.16
CA LEU A 23 -2.33 4.60 -0.62
C LEU A 23 -2.57 3.19 -1.16
N VAL A 24 -2.37 2.94 -2.45
CA VAL A 24 -2.51 1.60 -3.05
C VAL A 24 -1.52 0.63 -2.42
N LEU A 25 -0.26 1.02 -2.26
CA LEU A 25 0.76 0.21 -1.60
C LEU A 25 0.42 -0.07 -0.14
N ALA A 26 0.07 0.97 0.63
CA ALA A 26 -0.32 0.83 2.03
C ALA A 26 -1.58 -0.03 2.20
N GLU A 27 -2.52 0.02 1.26
CA GLU A 27 -3.72 -0.82 1.30
C GLU A 27 -3.40 -2.31 1.15
N ILE A 28 -2.44 -2.65 0.29
CA ILE A 28 -2.00 -4.05 0.11
C ILE A 28 -1.19 -4.52 1.32
N LEU A 29 -0.40 -3.63 1.93
CA LEU A 29 0.48 -3.95 3.06
C LEU A 29 -0.25 -4.07 4.39
N VAL A 30 -1.17 -3.15 4.68
CA VAL A 30 -1.80 -3.01 6.01
C VAL A 30 -3.32 -2.90 5.97
N GLY A 31 -3.93 -2.88 4.77
CA GLY A 31 -5.37 -2.70 4.60
C GLY A 31 -6.22 -3.83 5.13
N ASP A 32 -5.66 -5.03 5.35
CA ASP A 32 -6.30 -6.16 6.04
C ASP A 32 -6.07 -6.16 7.57
N GLY A 33 -5.13 -5.36 8.06
CA GLY A 33 -4.77 -5.25 9.48
C GLY A 33 -3.86 -6.37 10.00
N LYS A 34 -3.27 -7.19 9.12
CA LYS A 34 -2.29 -8.22 9.49
C LYS A 34 -0.90 -7.81 9.03
N HIS A 35 0.11 -8.14 9.84
CA HIS A 35 1.50 -7.99 9.40
C HIS A 35 1.81 -9.06 8.36
N ARG A 36 2.16 -8.64 7.14
CA ARG A 36 2.59 -9.52 6.07
C ARG A 36 4.07 -9.31 5.78
N HIS A 37 4.81 -10.40 5.60
CA HIS A 37 6.10 -10.35 4.94
C HIS A 37 5.86 -10.33 3.44
N VAL A 38 6.36 -9.30 2.77
CA VAL A 38 6.30 -9.18 1.32
C VAL A 38 7.69 -8.82 0.80
N THR A 39 8.03 -9.33 -0.38
CA THR A 39 9.15 -8.81 -1.16
C THR A 39 8.66 -7.68 -2.07
N ALA A 40 9.58 -6.83 -2.55
CA ALA A 40 9.25 -5.76 -3.49
C ALA A 40 8.57 -6.31 -4.76
N GLU A 41 9.02 -7.46 -5.26
CA GLU A 41 8.48 -8.14 -6.44
C GLU A 41 7.06 -8.66 -6.20
N SER A 42 6.83 -9.32 -5.06
CA SER A 42 5.49 -9.83 -4.71
C SER A 42 4.48 -8.70 -4.49
N LEU A 43 4.95 -7.56 -3.97
CA LEU A 43 4.12 -6.36 -3.79
C LEU A 43 3.80 -5.74 -5.15
N PHE A 44 4.79 -5.59 -6.02
CA PHE A 44 4.62 -5.08 -7.38
C PHE A 44 3.65 -5.93 -8.21
N GLU A 45 3.74 -7.25 -8.15
CA GLU A 45 2.77 -8.15 -8.80
C GLU A 45 1.34 -7.94 -8.29
N GLN A 46 1.17 -7.82 -6.96
CA GLN A 46 -0.15 -7.57 -6.37
C GLN A 46 -0.72 -6.22 -6.76
N VAL A 47 0.13 -5.19 -6.87
CA VAL A 47 -0.31 -3.87 -7.31
C VAL A 47 -0.64 -3.86 -8.80
N ASN A 48 0.18 -4.48 -9.66
CA ASN A 48 -0.11 -4.56 -11.10
C ASN A 48 -1.37 -5.36 -11.45
N LYS A 49 -1.79 -6.27 -10.56
CA LYS A 49 -3.09 -6.94 -10.68
C LYS A 49 -4.26 -5.99 -10.39
N ARG A 50 -4.02 -4.87 -9.70
CA ARG A 50 -4.98 -3.77 -9.56
C ARG A 50 -4.75 -2.79 -10.71
N ALA A 51 -5.80 -2.09 -11.13
CA ALA A 51 -5.75 -1.17 -12.28
C ALA A 51 -4.77 0.02 -12.10
N ASP A 52 -4.20 0.17 -10.89
CA ASP A 52 -3.24 1.21 -10.55
C ASP A 52 -1.81 0.78 -10.89
N LYS A 53 -1.29 1.22 -12.03
CA LYS A 53 0.10 0.99 -12.44
C LYS A 53 1.06 1.81 -11.57
N VAL A 54 1.93 1.12 -10.84
CA VAL A 54 3.15 1.67 -10.23
C VAL A 54 4.35 1.04 -10.91
N SER A 55 5.46 1.78 -10.99
CA SER A 55 6.72 1.19 -11.46
C SER A 55 7.39 0.43 -10.30
N LEU A 56 8.26 -0.52 -10.61
CA LEU A 56 9.04 -1.23 -9.59
C LEU A 56 9.97 -0.29 -8.79
N ALA A 57 10.29 0.87 -9.35
CA ALA A 57 11.10 1.90 -8.70
C ALA A 57 10.30 2.80 -7.73
N THR A 58 8.98 2.62 -7.65
CA THR A 58 8.07 3.43 -6.80
C THR A 58 7.92 2.85 -5.41
#